data_AF-A0A7S3XGI7-F1
#
_entry.id   AF-A0A7S3XGI7-F1
#
_cell.length_a   1.000
_cell.length_b   1.000
_cell.length_c   1.000
_cell.angle_alpha   90.00
_cell.angle_beta   90.00
_cell.angle_gamma   90.00
#
_symmetry.space_group_name_H-M   'P 1'
#
loop_
_entity.id
_entity.type
_entity.pdbx_description
1 polymer ?
#
loop_
_entity_poly.entity_id
_entity_poly.type
_entity_poly.pdbx_seq_one_letter_code
_entity_poly.pdbx_strand_id
1 'polypeptide(L)'
;ASSYLLKTPLIGQIMKSERHIPVHFAGSKQNDFSLEEDKRKAMEDRMDEALQDKDMLFSYPEGQVNRDDTKVLNPFRYGTFRCAIKNDASIWGWVAINNDLCWPDKGLPGQPAEIVCTLLELAPDGALAFLRQNDVPLVPREGQTEKELMSEQCKFLAQEMQKRMQAQLDALHSGSRTKSD
;
A
#
# COMPACT_ATOMS: atom_id res chain seq x y z
N ALA A 1 -6.14 6.27 -6.14
CA ALA A 1 -7.33 6.91 -5.50
C ALA A 1 -8.62 6.65 -6.30
N SER A 2 -9.81 6.68 -5.68
CA SER A 2 -11.07 6.47 -6.43
C SER A 2 -11.30 7.61 -7.44
N SER A 3 -11.60 7.26 -8.67
CA SER A 3 -11.85 8.22 -9.76
C SER A 3 -13.01 9.19 -9.49
N TYR A 4 -13.91 8.84 -8.56
CA TYR A 4 -15.01 9.71 -8.14
C TYR A 4 -14.52 10.94 -7.37
N LEU A 5 -13.51 10.79 -6.50
CA LEU A 5 -12.99 11.89 -5.67
C LEU A 5 -12.35 13.00 -6.51
N LEU A 6 -11.83 12.67 -7.69
CA LEU A 6 -11.29 13.65 -8.64
C LEU A 6 -12.34 14.63 -9.19
N LYS A 7 -13.63 14.31 -9.05
CA LYS A 7 -14.76 15.14 -9.46
C LYS A 7 -15.30 16.01 -8.32
N THR A 8 -14.90 15.74 -7.08
CA THR A 8 -15.37 16.48 -5.91
C THR A 8 -14.76 17.89 -5.88
N PRO A 9 -15.54 18.95 -5.63
CA PRO A 9 -15.00 20.29 -5.43
C PRO A 9 -13.95 20.31 -4.31
N LEU A 10 -12.92 21.15 -4.46
CA LEU A 10 -11.74 21.27 -3.58
C LEU A 10 -10.85 20.01 -3.56
N ILE A 11 -11.36 18.88 -3.08
CA ILE A 11 -10.59 17.62 -2.96
C ILE A 11 -10.07 17.17 -4.33
N GLY A 12 -10.90 17.22 -5.36
CA GLY A 12 -10.48 16.86 -6.71
C GLY A 12 -9.41 17.77 -7.28
N GLN A 13 -9.35 19.04 -6.87
CA GLN A 13 -8.28 19.97 -7.28
C GLN A 13 -6.96 19.63 -6.58
N ILE A 14 -7.00 19.38 -5.27
CA ILE A 14 -5.83 18.94 -4.49
C ILE A 14 -5.26 17.64 -5.07
N MET A 15 -6.12 16.65 -5.33
CA MET A 15 -5.65 15.38 -5.88
C MET A 15 -5.03 15.53 -7.27
N LYS A 16 -5.51 16.47 -8.09
CA LYS A 16 -4.91 16.76 -9.40
C LYS A 16 -3.57 17.48 -9.26
N SER A 17 -3.43 18.43 -8.33
CA SER A 17 -2.15 19.12 -8.10
C SER A 17 -1.09 18.17 -7.56
N GLU A 18 -1.48 17.25 -6.68
CA GLU A 18 -0.62 16.18 -6.14
C GLU A 18 -0.42 15.00 -7.12
N ARG A 19 -0.81 15.14 -8.40
CA ARG A 19 -0.63 14.14 -9.46
C ARG A 19 -1.18 12.74 -9.11
N HIS A 20 -2.22 12.65 -8.28
CA HIS A 20 -2.77 11.36 -7.86
C HIS A 20 -3.16 10.49 -9.07
N ILE A 21 -2.80 9.21 -9.00
CA ILE A 21 -3.13 8.25 -10.04
C ILE A 21 -4.50 7.62 -9.70
N PRO A 22 -5.53 7.82 -10.55
CA PRO A 22 -6.83 7.24 -10.32
C PRO A 22 -6.82 5.73 -10.59
N VAL A 23 -7.52 5.00 -9.74
CA VAL A 23 -7.80 3.57 -9.92
C VAL A 23 -9.23 3.44 -10.42
N HIS A 24 -9.40 2.76 -11.56
CA HIS A 24 -10.69 2.62 -12.25
C HIS A 24 -11.22 1.20 -12.10
N PHE A 25 -12.08 1.00 -11.12
CA PHE A 25 -12.77 -0.27 -10.90
C PHE A 25 -13.85 -0.47 -11.97
N ALA A 26 -13.87 -1.66 -12.58
CA ALA A 26 -14.82 -2.11 -13.59
C ALA A 26 -16.22 -2.41 -13.02
N GLY A 27 -16.35 -2.48 -11.69
CA GLY A 27 -17.59 -2.74 -10.99
C GLY A 27 -17.77 -1.87 -9.73
N SER A 28 -19.02 -1.78 -9.27
CA SER A 28 -19.39 -1.11 -8.00
C SER A 28 -19.54 -2.09 -6.83
N LYS A 29 -19.29 -3.38 -7.06
CA LYS A 29 -19.44 -4.42 -6.03
C LYS A 29 -18.34 -4.30 -5.00
N GLN A 30 -18.73 -4.33 -3.74
CA GLN A 30 -17.80 -4.46 -2.63
C GLN A 30 -16.98 -5.75 -2.81
N ASN A 31 -15.67 -5.65 -2.65
CA ASN A 31 -14.68 -6.70 -2.90
C ASN A 31 -14.42 -7.06 -4.37
N ASP A 32 -15.01 -6.36 -5.34
CA ASP A 32 -14.64 -6.46 -6.75
C ASP A 32 -13.60 -5.41 -7.11
N PHE A 33 -12.38 -5.88 -7.39
CA PHE A 33 -11.23 -5.03 -7.74
C PHE A 33 -10.82 -5.23 -9.19
N SER A 34 -11.72 -5.79 -10.00
CA SER A 34 -11.54 -5.84 -11.43
C SER A 34 -11.33 -4.42 -11.92
N LEU A 35 -10.22 -4.18 -12.63
CA LEU A 35 -9.93 -2.89 -13.23
C LEU A 35 -10.33 -2.93 -14.69
N GLU A 36 -10.79 -1.79 -15.21
CA GLU A 36 -10.93 -1.64 -16.66
C GLU A 36 -9.56 -1.84 -17.31
N GLU A 37 -9.43 -2.82 -18.20
CA GLU A 37 -8.16 -3.32 -18.70
C GLU A 37 -7.30 -2.22 -19.37
N ASP A 38 -7.92 -1.38 -20.20
CA ASP A 38 -7.26 -0.25 -20.86
C ASP A 38 -6.74 0.78 -19.84
N LYS A 39 -7.49 1.02 -18.76
CA LYS A 39 -7.14 2.00 -17.72
C LYS A 39 -6.12 1.43 -16.73
N ARG A 40 -6.07 0.12 -16.55
CA ARG A 40 -5.06 -0.57 -15.74
C ARG A 40 -3.67 -0.35 -16.32
N LYS A 41 -3.50 -0.55 -17.63
CA LYS A 41 -2.21 -0.33 -18.30
C LYS A 41 -1.74 1.12 -18.15
N ALA A 42 -2.62 2.09 -18.43
CA ALA A 42 -2.29 3.51 -18.28
C ALA A 42 -1.92 3.89 -16.83
N MET A 43 -2.55 3.26 -15.83
CA MET A 43 -2.19 3.43 -14.43
C MET A 43 -0.80 2.86 -14.13
N GLU A 44 -0.50 1.65 -14.58
CA GLU A 44 0.81 1.00 -14.40
C GLU A 44 1.92 1.80 -15.09
N ASP A 45 1.70 2.26 -16.31
CA ASP A 45 2.65 3.09 -17.06
C ASP A 45 2.98 4.39 -16.28
N ARG A 46 1.97 5.06 -15.71
CA ARG A 46 2.17 6.27 -14.87
C ARG A 46 2.88 6.01 -13.55
N MET A 47 2.67 4.84 -12.95
CA MET A 47 3.41 4.45 -11.74
C MET A 47 4.88 4.21 -12.08
N ASP A 48 5.16 3.54 -13.20
CA ASP A 48 6.52 3.32 -13.66
C ASP A 48 7.23 4.63 -14.00
N GLU A 49 6.57 5.55 -14.72
CA GLU A 49 7.09 6.90 -15.02
C GLU A 49 7.47 7.65 -13.74
N ALA A 50 6.58 7.66 -12.73
CA ALA A 50 6.85 8.33 -11.47
C ALA A 50 8.10 7.77 -10.75
N LEU A 51 8.25 6.44 -10.70
CA LEU A 51 9.43 5.83 -10.06
C LEU A 51 10.72 6.10 -10.85
N GLN A 52 10.65 6.13 -12.19
CA GLN A 52 11.81 6.47 -13.04
C GLN A 52 12.25 7.93 -12.84
N ASP A 53 11.28 8.83 -12.64
CA ASP A 53 11.53 10.24 -12.30
C ASP A 53 11.98 10.45 -10.84
N LYS A 54 12.13 9.36 -10.07
CA LYS A 54 12.47 9.35 -8.63
C LYS A 54 11.43 10.09 -7.77
N ASP A 55 10.18 10.13 -8.23
CA ASP A 55 9.05 10.60 -7.42
C ASP A 55 8.65 9.55 -6.37
N MET A 56 7.90 10.00 -5.36
CA MET A 56 7.35 9.13 -4.32
C MET A 56 5.96 8.62 -4.70
N LEU A 57 5.78 7.30 -4.61
CA LEU A 57 4.46 6.68 -4.73
C LEU A 57 3.95 6.23 -3.36
N PHE A 58 2.76 6.69 -3.01
CA PHE A 58 2.05 6.26 -1.81
C PHE A 58 0.87 5.36 -2.18
N SER A 59 0.77 4.20 -1.55
CA SER A 59 -0.25 3.19 -1.84
C SER A 59 -0.66 2.46 -0.58
N TYR A 60 -1.94 2.09 -0.50
CA TYR A 60 -2.48 1.19 0.51
C TYR A 60 -2.58 -0.22 -0.08
N PRO A 61 -1.61 -1.12 0.18
CA PRO A 61 -1.55 -2.43 -0.46
C PRO A 61 -2.73 -3.35 -0.07
N GLU A 62 -3.43 -3.06 1.02
CA GLU A 62 -4.67 -3.75 1.44
C GLU A 62 -5.82 -3.53 0.45
N GLY A 63 -5.83 -2.38 -0.23
CA GLY A 63 -6.87 -1.95 -1.16
C GLY A 63 -8.20 -1.56 -0.52
N GLN A 64 -8.36 -1.73 0.79
CA GLN A 64 -9.53 -1.34 1.58
C GLN A 64 -9.09 -0.83 2.94
N VAL A 65 -9.99 -0.07 3.58
CA VAL A 65 -9.84 0.38 4.97
C VAL A 65 -10.16 -0.78 5.91
N ASN A 66 -9.43 -0.90 7.02
CA ASN A 66 -9.75 -1.81 8.12
C ASN A 66 -11.09 -1.40 8.75
N ARG A 67 -12.11 -2.28 8.66
CA ARG A 67 -13.47 -1.98 9.15
C ARG A 67 -13.83 -2.66 10.46
N ASP A 68 -13.27 -3.85 10.70
CA ASP A 68 -13.67 -4.69 11.82
C ASP A 68 -12.67 -4.55 12.97
N ASP A 69 -11.49 -5.16 12.87
CA ASP A 69 -10.43 -5.04 13.86
C ASP A 69 -9.29 -4.16 13.32
N THR A 70 -9.21 -2.92 13.79
CA THR A 70 -8.19 -1.95 13.39
C THR A 70 -6.80 -2.25 13.95
N LYS A 71 -6.69 -3.27 14.81
CA LYS A 71 -5.41 -3.77 15.34
C LYS A 71 -4.75 -4.79 14.43
N VAL A 72 -5.45 -5.26 13.39
CA VAL A 72 -4.93 -6.25 12.44
C VAL A 72 -4.99 -5.69 11.02
N LEU A 73 -3.85 -5.64 10.35
CA LEU A 73 -3.75 -5.23 8.95
C LEU A 73 -4.39 -6.28 8.03
N ASN A 74 -5.15 -5.86 7.03
CA ASN A 74 -5.62 -6.79 6.01
C ASN A 74 -4.44 -7.36 5.20
N PRO A 75 -4.66 -8.50 4.52
CA PRO A 75 -3.67 -9.04 3.58
C PRO A 75 -3.26 -8.04 2.51
N PHE A 76 -1.95 -7.89 2.33
CA PHE A 76 -1.39 -7.03 1.28
C PHE A 76 -1.55 -7.66 -0.09
N ARG A 77 -1.96 -6.85 -1.07
CA ARG A 77 -2.13 -7.27 -2.46
C ARG A 77 -0.84 -7.10 -3.25
N TYR A 78 -0.67 -7.98 -4.23
CA TYR A 78 0.57 -8.15 -4.97
C TYR A 78 0.86 -7.02 -5.99
N GLY A 79 -0.19 -6.34 -6.48
CA GLY A 79 -0.08 -5.42 -7.62
C GLY A 79 0.91 -4.29 -7.43
N THR A 80 0.92 -3.66 -6.25
CA THR A 80 1.83 -2.53 -5.94
C THR A 80 3.30 -2.97 -5.91
N PHE A 81 3.57 -4.19 -5.41
CA PHE A 81 4.94 -4.69 -5.27
C PHE A 81 5.59 -5.00 -6.61
N ARG A 82 4.81 -5.34 -7.64
CA ARG A 82 5.32 -5.53 -9.00
C ARG A 82 6.04 -4.30 -9.54
N CYS A 83 5.45 -3.12 -9.34
CA CYS A 83 6.02 -1.85 -9.76
C CYS A 83 7.30 -1.52 -8.98
N ALA A 84 7.31 -1.81 -7.67
CA ALA A 84 8.51 -1.64 -6.84
C ALA A 84 9.66 -2.56 -7.28
N ILE A 85 9.40 -3.83 -7.58
CA ILE A 85 10.41 -4.77 -8.09
C ILE A 85 10.95 -4.32 -9.44
N LYS A 86 10.06 -3.97 -10.39
CA LYS A 86 10.43 -3.58 -11.76
C LYS A 86 11.38 -2.38 -11.79
N ASN A 87 11.17 -1.41 -10.89
CA ASN A 87 11.96 -0.18 -10.84
C ASN A 87 13.02 -0.19 -9.72
N ASP A 88 13.23 -1.34 -9.06
CA ASP A 88 14.10 -1.49 -7.88
C ASP A 88 13.93 -0.39 -6.82
N ALA A 89 12.66 -0.03 -6.56
CA ALA A 89 12.33 1.11 -5.71
C ALA A 89 12.57 0.80 -4.23
N SER A 90 13.01 1.80 -3.47
CA SER A 90 13.04 1.72 -2.01
C SER A 90 11.63 1.65 -1.45
N ILE A 91 11.38 0.76 -0.48
CA ILE A 91 10.05 0.59 0.12
C ILE A 91 10.07 1.08 1.56
N TRP A 92 9.11 1.95 1.88
CA TRP A 92 8.87 2.48 3.22
C TRP A 92 7.46 2.11 3.67
N GLY A 93 7.31 1.74 4.94
CA GLY A 93 6.02 1.45 5.56
C GLY A 93 5.56 2.65 6.40
N TRP A 94 4.29 3.03 6.29
CA TRP A 94 3.68 4.00 7.19
C TRP A 94 2.59 3.30 8.00
N VAL A 95 2.71 3.34 9.32
CA VAL A 95 1.76 2.71 10.24
C VAL A 95 1.21 3.79 11.16
N ALA A 96 -0.11 3.84 11.30
CA ALA A 96 -0.77 4.80 12.17
C ALA A 96 -1.95 4.17 12.91
N ILE A 97 -2.08 4.47 14.21
CA ILE A 97 -3.17 4.01 15.08
C ILE A 97 -4.13 5.15 15.43
N ASN A 98 -5.32 4.79 15.92
CA ASN A 98 -6.37 5.70 16.39
C ASN A 98 -7.00 6.60 15.32
N ASN A 99 -6.64 6.43 14.05
CA ASN A 99 -7.32 7.09 12.94
C ASN A 99 -8.81 6.74 12.89
N ASP A 100 -9.14 5.51 13.27
CA ASP A 100 -10.50 4.98 13.39
C ASP A 100 -11.32 5.65 14.51
N LEU A 101 -10.66 6.17 15.55
CA LEU A 101 -11.34 6.95 16.59
C LEU A 101 -11.75 8.33 16.06
N CYS A 102 -10.89 8.96 15.25
CA CYS A 102 -11.16 10.27 14.65
C CYS A 102 -12.13 10.18 13.46
N TRP A 103 -11.94 9.16 12.63
CA TRP A 103 -12.65 8.89 11.38
C TRP A 103 -13.15 7.44 11.36
N PRO A 104 -14.22 7.10 12.10
CA PRO A 104 -14.74 5.75 12.14
C PRO A 104 -15.40 5.36 10.80
N ASP A 105 -15.34 4.08 10.43
CA ASP A 105 -16.03 3.54 9.24
C ASP A 105 -17.55 3.76 9.33
N LYS A 106 -18.09 3.82 10.55
CA LYS A 106 -19.50 4.08 10.83
C LYS A 106 -19.64 5.23 11.83
N GLY A 107 -20.50 6.20 11.49
CA GLY A 107 -20.79 7.35 12.33
C GLY A 107 -20.30 8.66 11.73
N LEU A 108 -20.32 9.73 12.53
CA LEU A 108 -19.83 11.04 12.12
C LEU A 108 -18.33 11.15 12.39
N PRO A 109 -17.53 11.61 11.42
CA PRO A 109 -16.11 11.85 11.62
C PRO A 109 -15.87 13.14 12.41
N GLY A 110 -14.61 13.35 12.83
CA GLY A 110 -14.15 14.58 13.47
C GLY A 110 -14.11 14.52 14.99
N GLN A 111 -14.13 13.31 15.57
CA GLN A 111 -13.91 13.14 17.00
C GLN A 111 -12.45 13.49 17.34
N PRO A 112 -12.19 14.21 18.44
CA PRO A 112 -10.83 14.40 18.93
C PRO A 112 -10.19 13.06 19.27
N ALA A 113 -9.01 12.79 18.70
CA ALA A 113 -8.23 11.62 19.01
C ALA A 113 -6.72 11.92 18.89
N GLU A 114 -5.91 11.23 19.67
CA GLU A 114 -4.45 11.24 19.51
C GLU A 114 -4.07 10.22 18.44
N ILE A 115 -3.70 10.70 17.25
CA ILE A 115 -3.22 9.86 16.15
C ILE A 115 -1.71 9.71 16.31
N VAL A 116 -1.27 8.46 16.49
CA VAL A 116 0.16 8.12 16.56
C VAL A 116 0.55 7.47 15.25
N CYS A 117 1.61 7.96 14.61
CA CYS A 117 2.13 7.41 13.38
C CYS A 117 3.63 7.15 13.47
N THR A 118 4.10 6.21 12.66
CA THR A 118 5.52 5.87 12.53
C THR A 118 5.83 5.50 11.09
N LEU A 119 7.09 5.69 10.71
CA LEU A 119 7.63 5.36 9.41
C LEU A 119 8.69 4.26 9.57
N LEU A 120 8.63 3.24 8.72
CA LEU A 120 9.53 2.10 8.72
C LEU A 120 10.30 2.01 7.43
N GLU A 121 11.60 1.79 7.55
CA GLU A 121 12.45 1.36 6.44
C GLU A 121 12.23 -0.13 6.22
N LEU A 122 11.50 -0.48 5.15
CA LEU A 122 11.19 -1.88 4.86
C LEU A 122 12.22 -2.49 3.91
N ALA A 123 12.54 -1.77 2.84
CA ALA A 123 13.59 -2.10 1.87
C ALA A 123 14.28 -0.80 1.40
N PRO A 124 15.13 -0.19 2.23
CA PRO A 124 15.73 1.12 1.92
C PRO A 124 16.67 1.06 0.71
N ASP A 125 17.36 -0.07 0.51
CA ASP A 125 18.32 -0.27 -0.58
C ASP A 125 17.68 -0.80 -1.89
N GLY A 126 16.35 -0.79 -1.98
CA GLY A 126 15.61 -1.27 -3.14
C GLY A 126 15.00 -2.66 -2.97
N ALA A 127 13.95 -2.93 -3.75
CA ALA A 127 13.21 -4.17 -3.71
C ALA A 127 14.06 -5.40 -4.09
N LEU A 128 14.97 -5.28 -5.06
CA LEU A 128 15.83 -6.39 -5.50
C LEU A 128 16.90 -6.72 -4.44
N ALA A 129 17.46 -5.71 -3.78
CA ALA A 129 18.39 -5.90 -2.67
C ALA A 129 17.71 -6.67 -1.53
N PHE A 130 16.47 -6.29 -1.18
CA PHE A 130 15.70 -6.98 -0.17
C PHE A 130 15.41 -8.45 -0.53
N LEU A 131 14.98 -8.71 -1.76
CA LEU A 131 14.75 -10.08 -2.24
C LEU A 131 16.02 -10.93 -2.15
N ARG A 132 17.17 -10.37 -2.55
CA ARG A 132 18.48 -11.04 -2.45
C ARG A 132 18.86 -11.36 -1.01
N GLN A 133 18.65 -10.43 -0.08
CA GLN A 133 18.96 -10.62 1.34
C GLN A 133 18.13 -11.71 2.01
N ASN A 134 16.97 -12.06 1.43
CA ASN A 134 16.07 -13.09 1.95
C ASN A 134 16.06 -14.35 1.07
N ASP A 135 17.12 -14.57 0.27
CA ASP A 135 17.31 -15.75 -0.57
C ASP A 135 16.16 -16.01 -1.58
N VAL A 136 15.43 -14.96 -1.97
CA VAL A 136 14.40 -15.06 -3.01
C VAL A 136 15.07 -14.97 -4.38
N PRO A 137 14.81 -15.90 -5.31
CA PRO A 137 15.43 -15.88 -6.62
C PRO A 137 15.16 -14.56 -7.36
N LEU A 138 16.17 -14.05 -8.05
CA LEU A 138 16.06 -12.87 -8.92
C LEU A 138 15.91 -13.23 -10.40
N VAL A 139 16.25 -14.47 -10.75
CA VAL A 139 16.16 -15.02 -12.10
C VAL A 139 15.32 -16.30 -12.09
N PRO A 140 14.59 -16.61 -13.17
CA PRO A 140 13.74 -17.80 -13.20
C PRO A 140 14.57 -19.08 -13.07
N ARG A 141 14.06 -20.05 -12.31
CA ARG A 141 14.63 -21.41 -12.26
C ARG A 141 14.31 -22.17 -13.54
N GLU A 142 15.01 -23.29 -13.77
CA GLU A 142 14.71 -24.16 -14.92
C GLU A 142 13.24 -24.58 -14.91
N GLY A 143 12.54 -24.35 -16.03
CA GLY A 143 11.11 -24.61 -16.17
C GLY A 143 10.17 -23.56 -15.55
N GLN A 144 10.70 -22.52 -14.90
CA GLN A 144 9.91 -21.41 -14.34
C GLN A 144 9.83 -20.25 -15.34
N THR A 145 8.64 -19.69 -15.52
CA THR A 145 8.43 -18.47 -16.32
C THR A 145 8.74 -17.20 -15.52
N GLU A 146 9.07 -16.10 -16.19
CA GLU A 146 9.25 -14.79 -15.54
C GLU A 146 8.00 -14.33 -14.79
N LYS A 147 6.81 -14.66 -15.30
CA LYS A 147 5.54 -14.30 -14.67
C LYS A 147 5.33 -15.04 -13.35
N GLU A 148 5.71 -16.31 -13.29
CA GLU A 148 5.65 -17.12 -12.07
C GLU A 148 6.64 -16.61 -11.03
N LEU A 149 7.87 -16.30 -11.44
CA LEU A 149 8.87 -15.69 -10.57
C LEU A 149 8.39 -14.36 -10.00
N MET A 150 7.89 -13.45 -10.85
CA MET A 150 7.37 -12.15 -10.41
C MET A 150 6.21 -12.32 -9.42
N SER A 151 5.33 -13.29 -9.64
CA SER A 151 4.23 -13.61 -8.72
C SER A 151 4.75 -14.09 -7.36
N GLU A 152 5.76 -14.95 -7.34
CA GLU A 152 6.43 -15.44 -6.13
C GLU A 152 7.09 -14.28 -5.36
N GLN A 153 7.88 -13.45 -6.04
CA GLN A 153 8.55 -12.28 -5.45
C GLN A 153 7.54 -11.28 -4.87
N CYS A 154 6.46 -10.97 -5.60
CA CYS A 154 5.43 -10.05 -5.13
C CYS A 154 4.70 -10.60 -3.88
N LYS A 155 4.40 -11.91 -3.86
CA LYS A 155 3.80 -12.57 -2.70
C LYS A 155 4.71 -12.50 -1.49
N PHE A 156 6.00 -12.79 -1.68
CA PHE A 156 6.99 -12.73 -0.63
C PHE A 156 7.08 -11.31 -0.03
N LEU A 157 7.26 -10.28 -0.88
CA LEU A 157 7.28 -8.89 -0.41
C LEU A 157 5.99 -8.52 0.32
N ALA A 158 4.83 -8.84 -0.24
CA ALA A 158 3.55 -8.52 0.39
C ALA A 158 3.45 -9.11 1.80
N GLN A 159 3.82 -10.38 1.98
CA GLN A 159 3.76 -11.08 3.26
C GLN A 159 4.77 -10.53 4.27
N GLU A 160 6.04 -10.35 3.87
CA GLU A 160 7.07 -9.84 4.77
C GLU A 160 6.82 -8.39 5.16
N MET A 161 6.37 -7.54 4.22
CA MET A 161 6.04 -6.15 4.54
C MET A 161 4.83 -6.05 5.45
N GLN A 162 3.77 -6.83 5.19
CA GLN A 162 2.61 -6.90 6.09
C GLN A 162 3.03 -7.33 7.49
N LYS A 163 3.83 -8.39 7.62
CA LYS A 163 4.31 -8.90 8.91
C LYS A 163 5.10 -7.86 9.68
N ARG A 164 6.03 -7.15 9.02
CA ARG A 164 6.84 -6.10 9.66
C ARG A 164 5.99 -4.91 10.09
N MET A 165 5.05 -4.47 9.23
CA MET A 165 4.12 -3.39 9.57
C MET A 165 3.16 -3.79 10.69
N GLN A 166 2.69 -5.04 10.73
CA GLN A 166 1.87 -5.56 11.81
C GLN A 166 2.62 -5.58 13.13
N ALA A 167 3.87 -6.03 13.15
CA ALA A 167 4.69 -6.01 14.36
C ALA A 167 4.86 -4.58 14.91
N GLN A 168 4.97 -3.59 14.02
CA GLN A 168 5.02 -2.19 14.43
C GLN A 168 3.66 -1.68 14.93
N LEU A 169 2.56 -2.09 14.31
CA LEU A 169 1.21 -1.78 14.76
C LEU A 169 0.98 -2.29 16.19
N ASP A 170 1.38 -3.54 16.46
CA ASP A 170 1.32 -4.17 17.78
C ASP A 170 2.18 -3.42 18.81
N ALA A 171 3.36 -2.96 18.40
CA ALA A 171 4.26 -2.14 19.24
C ALA A 171 3.62 -0.80 19.62
N LEU A 172 2.94 -0.13 18.68
CA LEU A 172 2.24 1.12 18.96
C LEU A 172 1.07 0.92 19.94
N HIS A 173 0.27 -0.14 19.76
CA HIS A 173 -0.82 -0.46 20.66
C HIS A 173 -0.38 -0.87 22.07
N SER A 174 0.79 -1.49 22.22
CA SER A 174 1.36 -1.82 23.53
C SER A 174 2.00 -0.62 24.21
N GLY A 175 2.70 0.24 23.46
CA GLY A 175 3.29 1.49 23.96
C GLY A 175 2.26 2.53 24.40
N SER A 176 1.11 2.62 23.71
CA SER A 176 0.04 3.57 24.02
C SER A 176 -0.63 3.36 25.39
N ARG A 177 -0.41 2.22 26.07
CA ARG A 177 -1.03 1.92 27.37
C ARG A 177 -0.34 2.56 28.58
N THR A 178 0.75 3.31 28.40
CA THR A 178 1.54 3.86 29.52
C THR A 178 1.24 5.31 29.91
N LYS A 179 0.14 5.90 29.41
CA LYS A 179 -0.30 7.25 29.84
C LYS A 179 -1.79 7.30 30.14
N SER A 180 -2.21 6.62 31.20
CA SER A 180 -3.46 6.91 31.92
C SER A 180 -3.38 6.24 33.28
N ASP A 181 -2.71 6.92 34.22
CA ASP A 181 -2.89 6.83 35.67
C ASP A 181 -2.80 8.25 36.23
#